data_AF-A0A9P6W2A3-F1
#
_entry.id   AF-A0A9P6W2A3-F1
#
_cell.length_a   1.000
_cell.length_b   1.000
_cell.length_c   1.000
_cell.angle_alpha   90.00
_cell.angle_beta   90.00
_cell.angle_gamma   90.00
#
_symmetry.space_group_name_H-M   'P 1'
#
loop_
_entity.id
_entity.type
_entity.pdbx_description
1 polymer ?
#
loop_
_entity_poly.entity_id
_entity_poly.type
_entity_poly.pdbx_seq_one_letter_code
_entity_poly.pdbx_strand_id
1 'polypeptide(L)' 'MSKASNEMTEHAEHAEAVYKPSEHGGLREDGQPDKRMSSEHGFGGNKELAHEAGVKGGKVGQEQQAYE' A
#
# COMPACT_ATOMS: atom_id res chain seq x y z
N MET A 1 -10.96 -9.24 32.98
CA MET A 1 -10.12 -9.24 31.75
C MET A 1 -10.48 -8.00 30.97
N SER A 2 -9.62 -6.97 31.01
CA SER A 2 -9.87 -5.70 30.34
C SER A 2 -9.82 -5.90 28.83
N LYS A 3 -10.93 -5.63 28.13
CA LYS A 3 -10.93 -5.52 26.67
C LYS A 3 -10.07 -4.31 26.32
N ALA A 4 -8.92 -4.55 25.70
CA ALA A 4 -8.17 -3.51 25.02
C ALA A 4 -9.05 -3.02 23.87
N SER A 5 -9.62 -1.82 24.00
CA SER A 5 -10.29 -1.11 22.93
C SER A 5 -9.23 -0.63 21.94
N ASN A 6 -8.84 -1.49 21.01
CA ASN A 6 -8.03 -1.10 19.87
C ASN A 6 -8.99 -0.63 18.77
N GLU A 7 -9.17 0.69 18.66
CA GLU A 7 -9.96 1.38 17.63
C GLU A 7 -9.52 1.06 16.18
N MET A 8 -8.43 0.31 16.01
CA MET A 8 -7.88 -0.11 14.71
C MET A 8 -8.68 -1.23 14.02
N THR A 9 -9.58 -1.93 14.70
CA THR A 9 -10.34 -3.05 14.11
C THR A 9 -11.67 -2.62 13.49
N GLU A 10 -12.22 -1.46 13.86
CA GLU A 10 -13.56 -1.03 13.41
C GLU A 10 -13.61 -0.56 11.94
N HIS A 11 -12.46 -0.21 11.33
CA HIS A 11 -12.41 0.19 9.93
C HIS A 11 -12.48 -0.99 8.94
N ALA A 12 -12.26 -2.22 9.39
CA ALA A 12 -12.31 -3.40 8.52
C ALA A 12 -13.76 -3.81 8.19
N GLU A 13 -14.70 -3.60 9.11
CA GLU A 13 -16.09 -4.06 8.99
C GLU A 13 -16.95 -3.14 8.09
N HIS A 14 -16.57 -1.87 7.94
CA HIS A 14 -17.22 -0.93 7.01
C HIS A 14 -16.60 -0.89 5.60
N ALA A 15 -15.55 -1.68 5.34
CA ALA A 15 -14.86 -1.69 4.05
C ALA A 15 -15.72 -2.24 2.88
N GLU A 16 -16.78 -3.00 3.18
CA GLU A 16 -17.70 -3.52 2.15
C GLU A 16 -18.59 -2.44 1.53
N ALA A 17 -18.79 -1.31 2.21
CA ALA A 17 -19.61 -0.20 1.70
C ALA A 17 -18.82 0.85 0.90
N VAL A 18 -17.48 0.75 0.85
CA VAL A 18 -16.63 1.71 0.15
C VAL A 18 -16.45 1.25 -1.29
N TYR A 19 -16.82 2.09 -2.25
CA TYR A 19 -16.68 1.81 -3.67
C TYR A 19 -15.23 1.43 -4.05
N LYS A 20 -15.09 0.34 -4.82
CA LYS A 20 -13.80 -0.26 -5.20
C LYS A 20 -13.53 -0.06 -6.70
N PRO A 21 -12.70 0.92 -7.08
CA PRO A 21 -12.33 1.16 -8.48
C PRO A 21 -11.81 -0.07 -9.22
N SER A 22 -11.13 -0.97 -8.51
CA SER A 22 -10.61 -2.23 -9.06
C SER A 22 -11.69 -3.12 -9.66
N GLU A 23 -12.92 -3.08 -9.14
CA GLU A 23 -14.07 -3.86 -9.63
C GLU A 23 -14.84 -3.12 -10.74
N HIS A 24 -14.48 -1.85 -11.00
CA HIS A 24 -15.16 -0.97 -11.95
C HIS A 24 -14.20 -0.43 -13.03
N GLY A 25 -13.26 -1.27 -13.49
CA GLY A 25 -12.35 -0.92 -14.58
C GLY A 25 -11.36 0.20 -14.24
N GLY A 26 -11.11 0.44 -12.96
CA GLY A 26 -10.22 1.49 -12.46
C GLY A 26 -10.87 2.87 -12.40
N LEU A 27 -12.18 2.98 -12.54
CA LEU A 27 -12.92 4.24 -12.44
C LEU A 27 -13.39 4.47 -11.01
N ARG A 28 -13.68 5.73 -10.67
CA ARG A 28 -14.31 6.18 -9.42
C ARG A 28 -15.84 6.16 -9.58
N GLU A 29 -16.56 6.45 -8.49
CA GLU A 29 -18.03 6.57 -8.50
C GLU A 29 -18.55 7.60 -9.53
N ASP A 30 -17.77 8.63 -9.82
CA ASP A 30 -18.08 9.68 -10.80
C ASP A 30 -17.70 9.30 -12.25
N GLY A 31 -17.21 8.08 -12.47
CA GLY A 31 -16.77 7.58 -13.77
C GLY A 31 -15.40 8.10 -14.22
N GLN A 32 -14.70 8.90 -13.42
CA GLN A 32 -13.34 9.36 -13.73
C GLN A 32 -12.30 8.31 -13.34
N PRO A 33 -11.13 8.26 -14.00
CA PRO A 33 -10.06 7.36 -13.62
C PRO A 33 -9.60 7.56 -12.17
N ASP A 34 -9.49 6.48 -11.39
CA ASP A 34 -8.94 6.53 -10.03
C ASP A 34 -7.42 6.52 -10.06
N LYS A 35 -6.81 7.59 -9.56
CA LYS A 35 -5.35 7.77 -9.51
C LYS A 35 -4.64 6.72 -8.67
N ARG A 36 -5.32 6.09 -7.70
CA ARG A 36 -4.76 5.00 -6.88
C ARG A 36 -4.48 3.74 -7.71
N MET A 37 -5.16 3.59 -8.85
CA MET A 37 -4.96 2.47 -9.78
C MET A 37 -3.86 2.74 -10.80
N SER A 38 -3.32 3.97 -10.84
CA SER A 38 -2.26 4.33 -11.78
C SER A 38 -0.91 3.80 -11.30
N SER A 39 -0.21 3.08 -12.19
CA SER A 39 1.19 2.70 -11.98
C SER A 39 2.15 3.84 -12.30
N GLU A 40 1.73 4.93 -12.93
CA GLU A 40 2.63 6.03 -13.37
C GLU A 40 3.26 6.82 -12.21
N HIS A 41 2.77 6.63 -10.99
CA HIS A 41 3.21 7.39 -9.82
C HIS A 41 3.82 6.48 -8.75
N GLY A 42 4.72 7.04 -7.93
CA GLY A 42 5.39 6.31 -6.86
C GLY A 42 6.32 5.22 -7.39
N PHE A 43 6.24 4.03 -6.80
CA PHE A 43 7.12 2.90 -7.11
C PHE A 43 6.80 2.19 -8.44
N GLY A 44 5.64 2.47 -9.04
CA GLY A 44 5.25 1.90 -10.33
C GLY A 44 5.84 2.65 -11.53
N GLY A 45 6.12 3.96 -11.39
CA GLY A 45 6.45 4.83 -12.52
C GLY A 45 7.88 4.65 -13.02
N ASN A 46 8.81 4.29 -12.13
CA ASN A 46 10.15 3.84 -12.50
C ASN A 46 10.48 2.60 -11.66
N LYS A 47 10.17 1.44 -12.24
CA LYS A 47 10.25 0.15 -11.56
C LYS A 47 11.69 -0.22 -11.24
N GLU A 48 12.63 0.11 -12.13
CA GLU A 48 14.06 -0.14 -11.96
C GLU A 48 14.61 0.65 -10.78
N LEU A 49 14.33 1.96 -10.71
CA LEU A 49 14.75 2.81 -9.60
C LEU A 49 14.16 2.33 -8.27
N ALA A 50 12.86 1.97 -8.27
CA ALA A 50 12.20 1.42 -7.09
C ALA A 50 12.84 0.10 -6.63
N HIS A 51 13.19 -0.78 -7.59
CA HIS A 51 13.84 -2.05 -7.32
C HIS A 51 15.23 -1.84 -6.71
N GLU A 52 16.07 -1.01 -7.33
CA GLU A 52 17.42 -0.72 -6.83
C GLU A 52 17.40 -0.10 -5.43
N ALA A 53 16.49 0.85 -5.18
CA ALA A 53 16.30 1.45 -3.86
C ALA A 53 15.89 0.41 -2.81
N GLY A 54 14.97 -0.50 -3.16
CA GLY A 54 14.55 -1.60 -2.30
C GLY A 54 15.69 -2.59 -1.99
N VAL A 55 16.47 -2.97 -3.00
CA VAL A 55 17.66 -3.83 -2.84
C VAL A 55 18.69 -3.17 -1.93
N LYS A 56 18.97 -1.89 -2.14
CA LYS A 56 19.92 -1.13 -1.31
C LYS A 56 19.45 -1.07 0.15
N GLY A 57 18.18 -0.72 0.39
CA GLY A 57 17.59 -0.67 1.72
C GLY A 57 17.63 -2.02 2.44
N GLY A 58 17.32 -3.11 1.73
CA GLY A 58 17.37 -4.46 2.29
C GLY A 58 18.78 -4.90 2.70
N LYS A 59 19.80 -4.54 1.92
CA LYS A 59 21.20 -4.85 2.25
C LYS A 59 21.69 -4.14 3.51
N VAL A 60 21.30 -2.87 3.72
CA VAL A 60 21.66 -2.11 4.93
C VAL A 60 21.14 -2.80 6.20
N GLY A 61 19.93 -3.36 6.16
CA GLY A 61 19.37 -4.10 7.29
C GLY A 61 20.12 -5.41 7.60
N GLN A 62 20.61 -6.11 6.58
CA GLN A 62 21.40 -7.33 6.78
C GLN A 62 22.81 -7.04 7.28
N GLU A 63 23.42 -5.95 6.80
CA GLU A 63 24.76 -5.55 7.25
C GLU A 63 24.74 -5.11 8.72
N GLN A 64 23.69 -4.43 9.19
CA GLN A 64 23.52 -4.09 10.62
C GLN A 64 23.35 -5.32 11.52
N GLN A 65 22.66 -6.36 11.04
CA GLN A 65 22.47 -7.62 11.79
C GLN A 65 23.73 -8.52 11.81
N ALA A 66 24.68 -8.31 10.89
CA ALA A 66 25.92 -9.09 10.82
C ALA A 66 27.01 -8.58 11.79
N TYR A 67 26.82 -7.40 12.39
CA TYR A 67 27.72 -6.80 13.38
C TYR A 67 27.21 -6.89 14.83
N GLU A 68 26.17 -7.69 15.09
CA GLU A 68 25.65 -7.99 16.44
C GLU A 68 26.07 -9.39 16.93
#